data_AF-A0A519ST63-F1
#
_entry.id   AF-A0A519ST63-F1
#
_cell.length_a   1.000
_cell.length_b   1.000
_cell.length_c   1.000
_cell.angle_alpha   90.00
_cell.angle_beta   90.00
_cell.angle_gamma   90.00
#
_symmetry.space_group_name_H-M   'P 1'
#
loop_
_entity.id
_entity.type
_entity.pdbx_description
1 polymer ?
#
loop_
_entity_poly.entity_id
_entity_poly.type
_entity_poly.pdbx_seq_one_letter_code
_entity_poly.pdbx_strand_id
1 'polypeptide(L)'
;MYLKEVDFNRLKICISENLSSYDPYDVWKTKIGFYVKNLFNNNMVLGALPALILTLFDQLINNKLRVGYKKQEYPIVRSLAAQILIKNYIKTQNTPILSSVESHLDWLEKNSSKGFSGVCWGLGFK
;
A
#
# COMPACT_ATOMS: atom_id res chain seq x y z
N MET A 1 -12.43 20.71 29.01
CA MET A 1 -11.62 19.91 28.06
C MET A 1 -12.48 19.65 26.83
N TYR A 2 -12.33 20.47 25.79
CA TYR A 2 -13.16 20.37 24.57
C TYR A 2 -12.76 19.12 23.77
N LEU A 3 -13.56 18.05 23.87
CA LEU A 3 -13.49 16.93 22.94
C LEU A 3 -13.97 17.45 21.58
N LYS A 4 -13.03 17.92 20.74
CA LYS A 4 -13.31 18.15 19.32
C LYS A 4 -13.88 16.85 18.76
N GLU A 5 -15.14 16.89 18.34
CA GLU A 5 -15.79 15.84 17.56
C GLU A 5 -14.82 15.39 16.49
N VAL A 6 -14.42 14.12 16.54
CA VAL A 6 -13.66 13.57 15.44
C VAL A 6 -14.64 13.41 14.30
N ASP A 7 -14.40 14.19 13.25
CA ASP A 7 -15.18 14.16 12.03
C ASP A 7 -15.18 12.74 11.46
N PHE A 8 -16.27 12.01 11.72
CA PHE A 8 -16.47 10.62 11.32
C PHE A 8 -16.29 10.46 9.79
N ASN A 9 -16.55 11.53 9.04
CA ASN A 9 -16.32 11.57 7.59
C ASN A 9 -14.85 11.34 7.22
N ARG A 10 -13.89 11.75 8.08
CA ARG A 10 -12.46 11.53 7.85
C ARG A 10 -12.05 10.07 8.07
N LEU A 11 -12.78 9.34 8.91
CA LEU A 11 -12.51 7.92 9.21
C LEU A 11 -13.17 6.97 8.22
N LYS A 12 -14.12 7.46 7.41
CA LYS A 12 -14.89 6.65 6.46
C LYS A 12 -14.01 5.76 5.57
N ILE A 13 -12.88 6.29 5.10
CA ILE A 13 -11.93 5.51 4.30
C ILE A 13 -11.31 4.40 5.16
N CYS A 14 -10.86 4.72 6.37
CA CYS A 14 -10.22 3.75 7.26
C CYS A 14 -11.19 2.66 7.70
N ILE A 15 -12.50 2.90 7.74
CA ILE A 15 -13.52 1.91 8.12
C ILE A 15 -13.93 1.00 6.94
N SER A 16 -13.55 1.38 5.70
CA SER A 16 -13.93 0.64 4.50
C SER A 16 -13.35 -0.78 4.49
N GLU A 17 -14.18 -1.75 4.09
CA GLU A 17 -13.76 -3.14 3.90
C GLU A 17 -12.73 -3.30 2.78
N ASN A 18 -12.80 -2.45 1.75
CA ASN A 18 -11.88 -2.47 0.62
C ASN A 18 -10.99 -1.21 0.65
N LEU A 19 -9.68 -1.43 0.79
CA LEU A 19 -8.65 -0.40 0.78
C LEU A 19 -7.73 -0.52 -0.44
N SER A 20 -8.22 -1.12 -1.52
CA SER A 20 -7.43 -1.32 -2.73
C SER A 20 -7.01 0.01 -3.35
N SER A 21 -5.71 0.15 -3.59
CA SER A 21 -5.11 1.33 -4.20
C SER A 21 -4.09 0.96 -5.29
N TYR A 22 -3.64 1.95 -6.06
CA TYR A 22 -2.49 1.78 -6.95
C TYR A 22 -1.19 1.90 -6.16
N ASP A 23 -0.13 1.21 -6.60
CA ASP A 23 1.22 1.48 -6.08
C ASP A 23 1.79 2.71 -6.80
N PRO A 24 2.38 3.68 -6.09
CA PRO A 24 3.18 4.72 -6.74
C PRO A 24 4.34 4.17 -7.60
N TYR A 25 4.76 2.92 -7.38
CA TYR A 25 5.84 2.23 -8.12
C TYR A 25 5.32 1.12 -9.05
N ASP A 26 4.04 1.14 -9.44
CA ASP A 26 3.43 0.08 -10.26
C ASP A 26 4.19 -0.19 -11.57
N VAL A 27 4.79 0.85 -12.19
CA VAL A 27 5.60 0.68 -13.42
C VAL A 27 6.68 -0.38 -13.26
N TRP A 28 7.32 -0.42 -12.08
CA TRP A 28 8.42 -1.32 -11.76
C TRP A 28 7.97 -2.74 -11.41
N LYS A 29 6.67 -2.94 -11.20
CA LYS A 29 6.05 -4.26 -11.02
C LYS A 29 5.55 -4.86 -12.34
N THR A 30 5.55 -4.09 -13.43
CA THR A 30 5.21 -4.61 -14.76
C THR A 30 6.32 -5.49 -15.32
N LYS A 31 6.00 -6.34 -16.31
CA LYS A 31 7.01 -7.16 -17.02
C LYS A 31 8.14 -6.30 -17.60
N ILE A 32 7.80 -5.14 -18.17
CA ILE A 32 8.76 -4.19 -18.74
C ILE A 32 9.61 -3.58 -17.62
N GLY A 33 8.99 -3.17 -16.52
CA GLY A 33 9.68 -2.66 -15.35
C GLY A 33 10.70 -3.66 -14.77
N PHE A 34 10.30 -4.93 -14.63
CA PHE A 34 11.21 -5.99 -14.20
C PHE A 34 12.37 -6.21 -15.17
N TYR A 35 12.11 -6.23 -16.47
CA TYR A 35 13.15 -6.38 -17.49
C TYR A 35 14.16 -5.23 -17.44
N VAL A 36 13.68 -3.97 -17.42
CA VAL A 36 14.53 -2.78 -17.36
C VAL A 36 15.33 -2.73 -16.06
N LYS A 37 14.70 -3.06 -14.92
CA LYS A 37 15.37 -3.14 -13.62
C LYS A 37 16.46 -4.21 -13.63
N ASN A 38 16.19 -5.39 -14.19
CA ASN A 38 17.18 -6.45 -14.31
C ASN A 38 18.34 -6.04 -15.24
N LEU A 39 18.05 -5.38 -16.36
CA LEU A 39 19.07 -4.86 -17.26
C LEU A 39 19.96 -3.84 -16.55
N PHE A 40 19.38 -2.89 -15.82
CA PHE A 40 20.11 -1.89 -15.04
C PHE A 40 20.98 -2.53 -13.94
N ASN A 41 20.45 -3.51 -13.23
CA ASN A 41 21.18 -4.20 -12.17
C ASN A 41 22.37 -5.02 -12.70
N ASN A 42 22.25 -5.60 -13.89
CA ASN A 42 23.33 -6.38 -14.51
C ASN A 42 24.34 -5.51 -15.27
N ASN A 43 23.87 -4.43 -15.93
CA ASN A 43 24.70 -3.49 -16.64
C ASN A 43 24.09 -2.08 -16.55
N MET A 44 24.62 -1.29 -15.61
CA MET A 44 24.14 0.05 -15.32
C MET A 44 24.12 0.96 -16.56
N VAL A 45 25.15 0.90 -17.41
CA VAL A 45 25.29 1.80 -18.58
C VAL A 45 24.20 1.51 -19.61
N LEU A 46 23.98 0.23 -19.92
CA LEU A 46 22.96 -0.18 -20.89
C LEU A 46 21.53 -0.02 -20.33
N GLY A 47 21.35 -0.23 -19.03
CA GLY A 47 20.05 -0.12 -18.38
C GLY A 47 19.63 1.31 -18.00
N ALA A 48 20.57 2.26 -17.91
CA ALA A 48 20.29 3.61 -17.44
C ALA A 48 19.31 4.35 -18.34
N LEU A 49 19.53 4.31 -19.66
CA LEU A 49 18.66 5.01 -20.61
C LEU A 49 17.23 4.43 -20.63
N PRO A 50 17.02 3.10 -20.75
CA PRO A 50 15.69 2.52 -20.60
C PRO A 50 15.01 2.82 -19.25
N ALA A 51 15.77 2.79 -18.14
CA ALA A 51 15.24 3.10 -16.81
C ALA A 51 14.79 4.56 -16.71
N LEU A 52 15.57 5.50 -17.25
CA LEU A 52 15.22 6.91 -17.31
C LEU A 52 13.95 7.13 -18.14
N ILE A 53 13.89 6.57 -19.35
CA ILE A 53 12.71 6.69 -20.23
C ILE A 53 11.46 6.16 -19.53
N LEU A 54 11.55 4.98 -18.91
CA LEU A 54 10.42 4.36 -18.21
C LEU A 54 9.98 5.19 -16.99
N THR A 55 10.94 5.74 -16.24
CA THR A 55 10.66 6.63 -15.10
C THR A 55 9.94 7.89 -15.55
N LEU A 56 10.42 8.55 -16.61
CA LEU A 56 9.82 9.77 -17.14
C LEU A 56 8.42 9.50 -17.69
N PHE A 57 8.24 8.42 -18.44
CA PHE A 57 6.92 8.00 -18.92
C PHE A 57 5.95 7.79 -17.76
N ASP A 58 6.37 7.05 -16.72
CA ASP A 58 5.51 6.80 -15.57
C ASP A 58 5.16 8.11 -14.84
N GLN A 59 6.16 8.90 -14.47
CA GLN A 59 5.95 10.12 -13.68
C GLN A 59 5.12 11.19 -14.40
N LEU A 60 5.35 11.38 -15.71
CA LEU A 60 4.73 12.48 -16.46
C LEU A 60 3.39 12.09 -17.08
N ILE A 61 3.24 10.83 -17.48
CA ILE A 61 2.08 10.37 -18.26
C ILE A 61 1.28 9.35 -17.44
N ASN A 62 1.88 8.22 -17.09
CA ASN A 62 1.11 7.08 -16.58
C ASN A 62 0.70 7.20 -15.10
N ASN A 63 1.32 8.10 -14.34
CA ASN A 63 0.97 8.38 -12.94
C ASN A 63 -0.45 8.95 -12.79
N LYS A 64 -0.97 9.62 -13.84
CA LYS A 64 -2.36 10.09 -13.89
C LYS A 64 -3.29 9.07 -14.53
N LEU A 65 -2.88 8.50 -15.67
CA LEU A 65 -3.73 7.61 -16.47
C LEU A 65 -3.87 6.20 -15.88
N ARG A 66 -2.84 5.73 -15.15
CA ARG A 66 -2.76 4.41 -14.52
C ARG A 66 -3.04 3.26 -15.50
N VAL A 67 -2.65 3.42 -16.76
CA VAL A 67 -2.89 2.42 -17.81
C VAL A 67 -2.10 1.15 -17.49
N GLY A 68 -2.81 0.02 -17.45
CA GLY A 68 -2.23 -1.28 -17.17
C GLY A 68 -1.92 -1.54 -15.70
N TYR A 69 -2.15 -0.57 -14.80
CA TYR A 69 -1.99 -0.77 -13.35
C TYR A 69 -3.26 -1.35 -12.76
N LYS A 70 -3.09 -2.20 -11.75
CA LYS A 70 -4.20 -2.87 -11.07
C LYS A 70 -4.22 -2.42 -9.62
N LYS A 71 -5.41 -2.05 -9.15
CA LYS A 71 -5.59 -1.82 -7.72
C LYS A 71 -5.45 -3.15 -6.99
N GLN A 72 -4.82 -3.10 -5.83
CA GLN A 72 -4.73 -4.23 -4.90
C GLN A 72 -4.67 -3.72 -3.47
N GLU A 73 -4.91 -4.61 -2.53
CA GLU A 73 -4.78 -4.29 -1.12
C GLU A 73 -3.33 -4.42 -0.66
N TYR A 74 -2.85 -3.39 0.02
CA TYR A 74 -1.50 -3.37 0.57
C TYR A 74 -1.54 -3.52 2.09
N PRO A 75 -0.75 -4.44 2.68
CA PRO A 75 -0.65 -4.56 4.13
C PRO A 75 -0.33 -3.26 4.85
N ILE A 76 0.52 -2.40 4.25
CA ILE A 76 0.85 -1.10 4.85
C ILE A 76 -0.37 -0.17 4.94
N VAL A 77 -1.28 -0.20 3.96
CA VAL A 77 -2.49 0.64 3.96
C VAL A 77 -3.45 0.18 5.06
N ARG A 78 -3.67 -1.14 5.20
CA ARG A 78 -4.49 -1.71 6.28
C ARG A 78 -3.88 -1.49 7.66
N SER A 79 -2.56 -1.61 7.79
CA SER A 79 -1.85 -1.29 9.04
C SER A 79 -2.03 0.18 9.45
N LEU A 80 -1.91 1.11 8.51
CA LEU A 80 -2.15 2.53 8.78
C LEU A 80 -3.61 2.81 9.14
N ALA A 81 -4.58 2.21 8.44
CA ALA A 81 -6.00 2.33 8.78
C ALA A 81 -6.27 1.83 10.20
N ALA A 82 -5.81 0.62 10.56
CA ALA A 82 -5.95 0.06 11.89
C ALA A 82 -5.33 0.97 12.97
N GLN A 83 -4.13 1.51 12.74
CA GLN A 83 -3.48 2.43 13.68
C GLN A 83 -4.28 3.73 13.89
N ILE A 84 -4.83 4.31 12.82
CA ILE A 84 -5.67 5.51 12.91
C ILE A 84 -6.94 5.22 13.71
N LEU A 85 -7.58 4.08 13.45
CA LEU A 85 -8.79 3.65 14.14
C LEU A 85 -8.55 3.34 15.63
N ILE A 86 -7.45 2.65 15.97
CA ILE A 86 -7.05 2.40 17.37
C ILE A 86 -6.82 3.73 18.11
N LYS A 87 -6.07 4.66 17.52
CA LYS A 87 -5.85 5.99 18.12
C LYS A 87 -7.16 6.73 18.32
N ASN A 88 -8.10 6.59 17.39
CA ASN A 88 -9.43 7.18 17.55
C ASN A 88 -10.21 6.53 18.68
N TYR A 89 -10.27 5.20 18.70
CA TYR A 89 -10.99 4.42 19.70
C TYR A 89 -10.53 4.74 21.11
N ILE A 90 -9.20 4.83 21.35
CA ILE A 90 -8.66 5.20 22.66
C ILE A 90 -9.22 6.55 23.14
N LYS A 91 -9.44 7.50 22.22
CA LYS A 91 -9.95 8.85 22.52
C LYS A 91 -11.47 8.89 22.69
N THR A 92 -12.23 8.12 21.90
CA THR A 92 -13.68 8.25 21.79
C THR A 92 -14.47 7.12 22.45
N GLN A 93 -13.82 5.98 22.74
CA GLN A 93 -14.43 4.74 23.23
C GLN A 93 -15.57 4.22 22.33
N ASN A 94 -15.52 4.53 21.04
CA ASN A 94 -16.56 4.17 20.07
C ASN A 94 -16.42 2.70 19.62
N THR A 95 -17.24 1.80 20.15
CA THR A 95 -17.18 0.34 19.90
C THR A 95 -17.27 -0.06 18.41
N PRO A 96 -18.13 0.54 17.57
CA PRO A 96 -18.11 0.29 16.12
C PRO A 96 -16.72 0.37 15.46
N ILE A 97 -15.85 1.28 15.91
CA ILE A 97 -14.48 1.42 15.38
C ILE A 97 -13.63 0.18 15.67
N LEU A 98 -13.86 -0.47 16.81
CA LEU A 98 -13.11 -1.65 17.22
C LEU A 98 -13.33 -2.82 16.26
N SER A 99 -14.57 -3.01 15.78
CA SER A 99 -14.88 -4.06 14.80
C SER A 99 -14.11 -3.87 13.47
N SER A 100 -13.91 -2.62 13.04
CA SER A 100 -13.11 -2.33 11.86
C SER A 100 -11.61 -2.57 12.10
N VAL A 101 -11.11 -2.28 13.30
CA VAL A 101 -9.73 -2.60 13.69
C VAL A 101 -9.49 -4.11 13.60
N GLU A 102 -10.37 -4.91 14.22
CA GLU A 102 -10.30 -6.38 14.19
C GLU A 102 -10.28 -6.90 12.76
N SER A 103 -11.20 -6.42 11.90
CA SER A 103 -11.24 -6.78 10.49
C SER A 103 -9.93 -6.50 9.74
N HIS A 104 -9.27 -5.36 10.01
CA HIS A 104 -7.97 -5.09 9.41
C HIS A 104 -6.86 -5.99 9.95
N LEU A 105 -6.84 -6.27 11.26
CA LEU A 105 -5.83 -7.13 11.88
C LEU A 105 -5.97 -8.58 11.40
N ASP A 106 -7.19 -9.12 11.33
CA ASP A 106 -7.48 -10.45 10.79
C ASP A 106 -7.03 -10.57 9.33
N TRP A 107 -7.29 -9.54 8.52
CA TRP A 107 -6.82 -9.51 7.14
C TRP A 107 -5.29 -9.54 7.08
N LEU A 108 -4.62 -8.75 7.93
CA LEU A 108 -3.15 -8.69 7.96
C LEU A 108 -2.56 -10.04 8.34
N GLU A 109 -3.08 -10.69 9.38
CA GLU A 109 -2.64 -12.02 9.78
C GLU A 109 -2.77 -13.04 8.62
N LYS A 110 -3.95 -13.07 7.98
CA LYS A 110 -4.23 -13.96 6.84
C LYS A 110 -3.34 -13.70 5.62
N ASN A 111 -2.89 -12.46 5.43
CA ASN A 111 -2.07 -12.03 4.28
C ASN A 111 -0.60 -11.80 4.66
N SER A 112 -0.12 -12.41 5.75
CA SER A 112 1.29 -12.38 6.13
C SER A 112 2.17 -13.17 5.16
N SER A 113 3.40 -12.69 4.96
CA SER A 113 4.42 -13.34 4.15
C SER A 113 4.91 -14.62 4.84
N LYS A 114 4.90 -15.73 4.10
CA LYS A 114 5.35 -17.04 4.60
C LYS A 114 6.87 -17.22 4.39
N GLY A 115 7.50 -18.03 5.24
CA GLY A 115 8.91 -18.41 5.11
C GLY A 115 9.90 -17.52 5.85
N PHE A 116 9.42 -16.64 6.72
CA PHE A 116 10.23 -15.81 7.63
C PHE A 116 9.89 -16.15 9.09
N SER A 117 10.78 -15.80 10.03
CA SER A 117 10.50 -15.92 11.45
C SER A 117 9.50 -14.85 11.90
N GLY A 118 8.33 -15.27 12.38
CA GLY A 118 7.28 -14.37 12.88
C GLY A 118 6.35 -13.82 11.79
N VAL A 119 5.53 -12.83 12.16
CA VAL A 119 4.55 -12.19 11.25
C VAL A 119 5.22 -11.03 10.51
N CYS A 120 5.26 -11.08 9.18
CA CYS A 120 5.81 -10.02 8.35
C CYS A 120 5.03 -9.85 7.04
N TRP A 121 5.26 -8.74 6.32
CA TRP A 121 4.57 -8.39 5.07
C TRP A 121 5.53 -7.86 4.00
N GLY A 122 6.78 -8.31 4.05
CA GLY A 122 7.81 -7.91 3.08
C GLY A 122 7.52 -8.44 1.67
N LEU A 123 8.17 -7.84 0.67
CA LEU A 123 7.95 -8.06 -0.77
C LEU A 123 8.22 -9.48 -1.29
N GLY A 124 8.54 -10.45 -0.42
CA GLY A 124 8.66 -11.86 -0.79
C GLY A 124 9.62 -12.08 -1.96
N PHE A 125 10.76 -11.37 -1.98
CA PHE A 125 11.83 -11.63 -2.95
C PHE A 125 12.24 -13.10 -2.80
N LYS A 126 11.82 -13.93 -3.76
CA LYS A 126 12.32 -15.29 -3.96
C LYS A 126 13.37 -15.25 -5.05
#